data_AF-A0A3D3H7K8-F1
#
_entry.id   AF-A0A3D3H7K8-F1
#
_cell.length_a   1.000
_cell.length_b   1.000
_cell.length_c   1.000
_cell.angle_alpha   90.00
_cell.angle_beta   90.00
_cell.angle_gamma   90.00
#
_symmetry.space_group_name_H-M   'P 1'
#
loop_
_entity.id
_entity.type
_entity.pdbx_description
1 polymer ?
#
loop_
_entity_poly.entity_id
_entity_poly.type
_entity_poly.pdbx_seq_one_letter_code
_entity_poly.pdbx_strand_id
1 'polypeptide(L)' 'RPALTSQSGLGLLGMRERAVASGGSIEISPRREGGFRVRLTVPRPEAVSA' A
#
# COMPACT_ATOMS: atom_id res chain seq x y z
N ARG A 1 -23.02 7.12 -11.00
CA ARG A 1 -21.99 6.22 -10.41
C ARG A 1 -21.54 6.86 -9.12
N PRO A 2 -21.78 6.28 -7.93
CA PRO A 2 -21.23 6.87 -6.73
C PRO A 2 -19.71 6.78 -6.83
N ALA A 3 -19.03 7.92 -6.73
CA ALA A 3 -17.62 7.92 -6.42
C ALA A 3 -17.52 7.26 -5.06
N LEU A 4 -16.86 6.10 -4.98
CA LEU A 4 -16.48 5.55 -3.69
C LEU A 4 -15.56 6.60 -3.06
N THR A 5 -16.11 7.49 -2.25
CA THR A 5 -15.33 8.16 -1.22
C THR A 5 -14.96 7.04 -0.27
N SER A 6 -13.95 6.26 -0.65
CA SER A 6 -13.31 5.30 0.21
C SER A 6 -12.69 6.15 1.31
N GLN A 7 -13.47 6.45 2.37
CA GLN A 7 -12.90 6.45 3.70
C GLN A 7 -12.08 5.18 3.72
N SER A 8 -10.76 5.35 3.70
CA SER A 8 -9.82 4.26 3.55
C SER A 8 -10.13 3.29 4.69
N GLY A 9 -10.78 2.17 4.36
CA GLY A 9 -11.18 1.20 5.37
C GLY A 9 -9.97 0.78 6.21
N LEU A 10 -10.21 0.22 7.40
CA LEU A 10 -9.16 -0.13 8.35
C LEU A 10 -8.01 -0.96 7.71
N GLY A 11 -8.31 -1.76 6.70
CA GLY A 11 -7.29 -2.46 5.91
C GLY A 11 -6.29 -1.55 5.20
N LEU A 12 -6.75 -0.49 4.53
CA LEU A 12 -5.87 0.47 3.84
C LEU A 12 -5.10 1.34 4.83
N LEU A 13 -5.72 1.69 5.98
CA LEU A 13 -5.03 2.39 7.06
C LEU A 13 -3.86 1.53 7.60
N GLY A 14 -4.14 0.29 7.97
CA GLY A 14 -3.11 -0.63 8.47
C GLY A 14 -2.02 -0.93 7.45
N MET A 15 -2.33 -0.95 6.15
CA MET A 15 -1.30 -1.06 5.10
C MET A 15 -0.38 0.15 5.07
N ARG A 16 -0.91 1.38 5.23
CA ARG A 16 -0.11 2.61 5.29
C ARG A 16 0.79 2.62 6.51
N GLU A 17 0.24 2.28 7.67
CA GLU A 17 0.99 2.19 8.93
C GLU A 17 2.16 1.20 8.81
N ARG A 18 1.91 -0.01 8.28
CA ARG A 18 2.97 -1.02 8.11
C ARG A 18 4.01 -0.65 7.07
N ALA A 19 3.63 0.02 5.98
CA ALA A 19 4.58 0.49 4.98
C ALA A 19 5.59 1.46 5.61
N VAL A 20 5.10 2.44 6.38
CA VAL A 20 5.94 3.38 7.13
C VAL A 20 6.79 2.67 8.16
N ALA A 21 6.20 1.75 8.96
CA ALA A 21 6.93 0.99 9.97
C ALA A 21 8.06 0.12 9.36
N SER A 22 7.91 -0.30 8.11
CA SER A 22 8.92 -1.07 7.37
C SER A 22 9.99 -0.18 6.71
N GLY A 23 9.97 1.14 6.92
CA GLY A 23 10.87 2.09 6.25
C GLY A 23 10.56 2.26 4.76
N GLY A 24 9.34 1.92 4.34
CA GLY A 24 8.89 1.95 2.95
C GLY A 24 7.85 3.03 2.64
N SER A 25 7.35 2.99 1.41
CA SER A 25 6.28 3.85 0.90
C SER A 25 5.22 3.03 0.18
N ILE A 26 3.97 3.52 0.17
CA ILE A 26 2.83 2.83 -0.44
C ILE A 26 1.97 3.79 -1.26
N GLU A 27 1.61 3.38 -2.47
CA GLU A 27 0.66 4.05 -3.34
C GLU A 27 -0.57 3.16 -3.56
N ILE A 28 -1.76 3.75 -3.41
CA ILE A 28 -3.04 3.06 -3.56
C ILE A 28 -3.90 3.86 -4.53
N SER A 29 -4.35 3.24 -5.62
CA SER A 29 -5.15 3.89 -6.66
C SER A 29 -6.22 2.96 -7.24
N PRO A 30 -7.43 3.45 -7.53
CA PRO A 30 -8.41 2.69 -8.30
C PRO A 30 -7.96 2.56 -9.76
N ARG A 31 -8.29 1.44 -10.41
CA ARG A 31 -7.99 1.19 -11.84
C ARG A 31 -9.19 1.57 -12.71
N ARG A 32 -8.93 2.07 -13.93
CA ARG A 32 -9.99 2.49 -14.87
C ARG A 32 -10.94 1.33 -15.24
N GLU A 33 -10.39 0.14 -15.44
CA GLU A 33 -11.15 -1.10 -15.72
C GLU A 33 -11.85 -1.70 -14.47
N GLY A 34 -11.70 -1.10 -13.30
CA GLY A 34 -12.22 -1.62 -12.03
C GLY A 34 -11.13 -2.27 -11.17
N GLY A 35 -11.42 -2.42 -9.88
CA GLY A 35 -10.45 -2.89 -8.88
C GLY A 35 -9.44 -1.81 -8.46
N PHE A 36 -8.37 -2.24 -7.78
CA PHE A 36 -7.34 -1.37 -7.20
C PHE A 36 -5.94 -1.83 -7.59
N ARG A 37 -5.02 -0.86 -7.69
CA ARG A 37 -3.58 -1.08 -7.68
C ARG A 37 -3.01 -0.60 -6.35
N VAL A 38 -2.22 -1.47 -5.72
CA VAL A 38 -1.43 -1.16 -4.54
C VAL A 38 0.03 -1.42 -4.87
N ARG A 39 0.89 -0.42 -4.70
CA ARG A 39 2.33 -0.50 -4.95
C ARG A 39 3.08 -0.18 -3.68
N LEU A 40 3.88 -1.14 -3.20
CA LEU A 40 4.71 -1.02 -2.01
C LEU A 40 6.19 -0.99 -2.43
N THR A 41 6.94 -0.04 -1.89
CA THR A 41 8.39 0.01 -1.97
C THR A 41 8.93 -0.11 -0.55
N VAL A 42 9.80 -1.09 -0.30
CA VAL A 42 10.43 -1.30 1.01
C VAL A 42 11.91 -1.60 0.82
N PRO A 43 12.76 -1.26 1.80
CA PRO A 43 14.15 -1.70 1.82
C PRO A 43 14.23 -3.23 1.71
N ARG A 44 15.14 -3.73 0.87
CA ARG A 44 15.46 -5.15 0.83
C ARG A 44 16.44 -5.43 1.98
N PRO A 45 16.19 -6.43 2.84
CA PRO A 45 17.18 -6.80 3.84
C PRO A 45 18.50 -7.16 3.15
N GLU A 46 19.61 -6.76 3.78
CA GLU A 46 20.92 -7.22 3.36
C GLU A 46 20.94 -8.75 3.43
N ALA A 47 21.39 -9.40 2.36
CA ALA A 47 21.57 -10.83 2.40
C ALA A 47 22.72 -11.09 3.40
N VAL A 48 22.40 -11.71 4.53
CA VAL A 48 23.44 -12.12 5.48
C VAL A 48 24.30 -13.16 4.77
N SER A 49 25.50 -12.78 4.36
CA SER A 49 26.53 -13.72 3.96
C SER A 49 27.06 -14.39 5.23
N ALA A 50 26.94 -15.71 5.29
CA ALA A 50 27.51 -16.56 6.33
C ALA A 50 29.02 -16.69 6.18
#